data_AF-M3S5F7-F1
#
_entry.id   AF-M3S5F7-F1
#
_cell.length_a   1.000
_cell.length_b   1.000
_cell.length_c   1.000
_cell.angle_alpha   90.00
_cell.angle_beta   90.00
_cell.angle_gamma   90.00
#
_symmetry.space_group_name_H-M   'P 1'
#
loop_
_entity.id
_entity.type
_entity.pdbx_description
1 polymer ?
#
loop_
_entity_poly.entity_id
_entity_poly.type
_entity_poly.pdbx_seq_one_letter_code
_entity_poly.pdbx_strand_id
1 'polypeptide(L)' 'YQRYEKRHKNIAVHCSPAFRQLKEGDHVVIGQCRPLSKTVRFNVLKFTSRGTGDKKQFAIF' A
#
# COMPACT_ATOMS: atom_id res chain seq x y z
N TYR A 1 -23.01 8.63 22.53
CA TYR A 1 -23.46 8.77 21.13
C TYR A 1 -23.87 7.46 20.45
N GLN A 2 -23.54 6.26 20.96
CA GLN A 2 -23.88 4.96 20.33
C GLN A 2 -23.64 4.91 18.80
N ARG A 3 -22.60 5.64 18.36
CA ARG A 3 -22.22 5.84 16.96
C ARG A 3 -20.71 5.76 16.89
N TYR A 4 -20.22 5.20 15.79
CA TYR A 4 -18.80 5.19 15.48
C TYR A 4 -18.44 6.33 14.54
N GLU A 5 -17.20 6.78 14.62
CA GLU A 5 -16.62 7.75 13.68
C GLU A 5 -15.51 7.10 12.87
N LYS A 6 -15.37 7.52 11.62
CA LYS A 6 -14.27 7.06 10.75
C LYS A 6 -13.00 7.82 11.11
N ARG A 7 -11.90 7.10 11.28
CA ARG A 7 -10.55 7.66 11.51
C ARG A 7 -9.55 7.09 10.50
N HIS A 8 -8.53 7.87 10.15
CA HIS A 8 -7.40 7.42 9.34
C HIS A 8 -6.08 7.94 9.92
N LYS A 9 -4.97 7.29 9.57
CA LYS A 9 -3.61 7.70 9.91
C LYS A 9 -2.72 7.52 8.70
N ASN A 10 -1.84 8.49 8.46
CA ASN A 10 -0.82 8.38 7.41
C ASN A 10 0.45 7.79 8.02
N ILE A 11 0.96 6.74 7.40
CA ILE A 11 2.17 6.03 7.86
C ILE A 11 3.24 6.21 6.79
N ALA A 12 4.40 6.73 7.18
CA ALA A 12 5.57 6.80 6.30
C ALA A 12 6.26 5.43 6.25
N VAL A 13 6.48 4.92 5.04
CA VAL A 13 7.04 3.58 4.79
C VAL A 13 8.16 3.70 3.77
N HIS A 14 9.22 2.92 3.95
CA HIS A 14 10.27 2.80 2.95
C HIS A 14 9.77 1.91 1.79
N CYS A 15 9.82 2.42 0.56
CA CYS A 15 9.56 1.64 -0.64
C CYS A 15 10.90 1.18 -1.22
N SER A 16 11.15 -0.13 -1.20
CA SER A 16 12.37 -0.68 -1.81
C SER A 16 12.36 -0.49 -3.33
N PRO A 17 13.48 -0.11 -3.96
CA PRO A 17 13.58 0.02 -5.42
C PRO A 17 13.22 -1.24 -6.23
N ALA A 18 13.13 -2.40 -5.56
CA ALA A 18 12.63 -3.65 -6.16
C ALA A 18 11.18 -3.54 -6.66
N PHE A 19 10.37 -2.66 -6.07
CA PHE A 19 8.95 -2.49 -6.40
C PHE A 19 8.73 -1.34 -7.39
N ARG A 20 9.18 -1.49 -8.63
CA ARG A 20 9.12 -0.43 -9.66
C ARG A 20 7.72 -0.15 -10.20
N GLN A 21 6.80 -1.10 -10.08
CA GLN A 21 5.43 -1.01 -10.60
C GLN A 21 4.41 -0.50 -9.58
N LEU A 22 4.85 -0.11 -8.38
CA LEU A 22 3.96 0.38 -7.32
C LEU A 22 3.39 1.74 -7.71
N LYS A 23 2.06 1.86 -7.71
CA LYS A 23 1.35 3.10 -8.00
C LYS A 23 0.47 3.53 -6.83
N GLU A 24 0.05 4.78 -6.86
CA GLU A 24 -0.95 5.29 -5.92
C GLU A 24 -2.25 4.49 -6.03
N GLY A 25 -2.81 4.09 -4.89
CA GLY A 25 -4.04 3.29 -4.82
C GLY A 25 -3.83 1.78 -4.74
N ASP A 26 -2.61 1.28 -4.88
CA ASP A 26 -2.32 -0.13 -4.65
C ASP A 26 -2.44 -0.49 -3.15
N HIS A 27 -2.83 -1.74 -2.87
CA HIS A 27 -2.84 -2.25 -1.50
C HIS A 27 -1.47 -2.79 -1.15
N VAL A 28 -0.90 -2.29 -0.05
CA VAL A 28 0.46 -2.63 0.34
C VAL A 28 0.46 -3.35 1.68
N VAL A 29 1.18 -4.46 1.76
CA VAL A 29 1.50 -5.14 3.00
C VAL A 29 2.81 -4.58 3.53
N ILE A 30 2.71 -4.01 4.72
CA ILE A 30 3.80 -3.29 5.38
C ILE A 30 4.28 -4.13 6.58
N GLY A 31 5.59 -4.32 6.70
CA GLY A 31 6.23 -4.99 7.83
C GLY A 31 6.94 -4.01 8.75
N GLN A 32 6.86 -4.22 10.07
CA GLN A 32 7.67 -3.49 11.03
C GLN A 32 9.15 -3.83 10.86
N CYS A 33 10.02 -2.83 10.93
CA CYS A 33 11.46 -3.01 10.92
C CYS A 33 12.14 -2.09 11.94
N ARG A 34 13.48 -2.12 11.99
CA ARG A 34 14.26 -1.12 12.75
C ARG A 34 13.96 0.30 12.24
N PRO A 35 14.15 1.36 13.05
CA PRO A 35 14.03 2.73 12.58
C PRO A 35 15.02 2.99 11.42
N LEU A 36 14.48 3.31 10.24
CA LEU A 36 15.27 3.66 9.05
C LEU A 36 15.49 5.17 8.95
N SER A 37 14.52 5.96 9.43
CA SER A 37 14.61 7.41 9.52
C SER A 37 13.78 7.93 10.69
N LYS A 38 13.68 9.26 10.84
CA LYS A 38 12.86 9.92 11.87
C LYS A 38 11.42 9.36 11.93
N THR A 39 10.82 9.15 10.77
CA THR A 39 9.41 8.74 10.63
C THR A 39 9.23 7.33 10.09
N VAL A 40 10.25 6.76 9.42
CA VAL A 40 10.13 5.45 8.77
C VAL A 40 10.59 4.34 9.71
N ARG A 41 9.62 3.51 10.13
CA ARG A 41 9.82 2.30 10.97
C ARG A 41 9.28 1.04 10.30
N PHE A 42 8.97 1.15 9.02
CA PHE A 42 8.23 0.17 8.26
C PHE A 42 8.79 0.05 6.85
N ASN A 43 8.74 -1.16 6.29
CA ASN A 43 9.14 -1.43 4.92
C ASN A 43 8.00 -2.14 4.18
N VAL A 44 7.92 -1.90 2.86
CA VAL A 44 7.02 -2.63 1.98
C VAL A 44 7.51 -4.06 1.80
N LEU A 45 6.65 -5.05 2.07
CA LEU A 45 6.95 -6.48 1.89
C LEU A 45 6.35 -7.05 0.61
N LYS A 46 5.10 -6.68 0.32
CA LYS A 46 4.35 -7.14 -0.85
C LYS A 46 3.36 -6.04 -1.23
N PHE A 47 3.11 -5.88 -2.53
CA PHE A 47 2.01 -5.08 -3.01
C PHE A 47 1.05 -5.96 -3.81
N THR A 48 -0.23 -5.64 -3.71
CA THR A 48 -1.29 -6.18 -4.54
C THR A 48 -1.76 -5.02 -5.41
N SER A 49 -1.48 -5.11 -6.71
CA SER A 49 -1.92 -4.06 -7.63
C SER A 49 -3.43 -4.00 -7.61
N ARG A 50 -3.97 -2.80 -7.43
CA ARG A 50 -5.39 -2.55 -7.63
C ARG A 50 -5.58 -2.41 -9.14
N GLY A 51 -5.48 -3.54 -9.85
CA GLY A 51 -5.84 -3.63 -11.26
C GLY A 51 -7.23 -3.04 -11.44
N THR A 52 -7.41 -2.23 -12.48
CA THR A 52 -8.63 -1.51 -12.86
C THR A 52 -9.86 -2.25 -12.34
N GLY A 53 -10.41 -1.78 -11.20
CA GLY A 53 -11.23 -2.61 -10.31
C GLY A 53 -12.17 -3.52 -11.07
N ASP A 54 -12.04 -4.84 -10.87
CA ASP A 54 -13.03 -5.84 -11.28
C ASP A 54 -13.59 -5.72 -12.71
N LYS A 55 -12.80 -5.23 -13.67
CA LYS A 55 -13.16 -5.30 -15.10
C LYS A 55 -12.38 -6.44 -15.73
N LYS A 56 -13.03 -7.59 -15.96
CA LYS A 56 -12.55 -8.59 -16.91
C LYS A 56 -12.45 -7.92 -18.28
N GLN A 57 -11.27 -7.44 -18.64
CA GLN A 57 -11.02 -7.00 -20.01
C GLN A 57 -10.93 -8.25 -20.88
N PHE A 58 -11.87 -8.39 -21.80
CA PHE A 58 -11.78 -9.40 -22.85
C PHE A 58 -10.60 -9.02 -23.74
N ALA A 59 -9.57 -9.85 -23.76
CA ALA A 59 -8.49 -9.72 -24.73
C ALA A 59 -9.04 -10.09 -26.11
N ILE A 60 -9.08 -9.14 -27.03
CA ILE A 60 -9.12 -9.44 -28.45
C ILE A 60 -7.65 -9.60 -28.84
N PHE A 61 -7.30 -10.79 -29.33
CA PHE A 61 -5.96 -11.16 -29.76
C PHE A 61 -5.45 -10.27 -30.90
#